data_AF-A0A292YVZ0-F1
#
_entry.id   AF-A0A292YVZ0-F1
#
_cell.length_a   1.000
_cell.length_b   1.000
_cell.length_c   1.000
_cell.angle_alpha   90.00
_cell.angle_beta   90.00
_cell.angle_gamma   90.00
#
_symmetry.space_group_name_H-M   'P 1'
#
loop_
_entity.id
_entity.type
_entity.pdbx_description
1 polymer ?
#
loop_
_entity_poly.entity_id
_entity_poly.type
_entity_poly.pdbx_seq_one_letter_code
_entity_poly.pdbx_strand_id
1 'polypeptide(L)'
;MTTMNPNGAPFSPDEQTRPTPSSPFPPPTGPGSPVTAPGSQPRRGRGGLLLASLGALAMLLLIGLVAVTLGLGKDPDPGSPPADPVTGEPGWDLAAETALATRPMPQLPEAAAFPHALSTRTPPALITLPPAGGRNGVLADQFPPTPEGALAQLAELTRVGLQGADPKAYELAYASITAPGAPGVDSTGMHRTLVDARRAGRLPMEGALTNLSMTFTPMAGLIKGTTDGGRYAVVCVIGEVDVTANGTPITSTGGDCQALRWNGRTWQIAPGAAAAAGPIAWPGSDEALDAGYLPLRSP
;
A
#
# COMPACT_ATOMS: atom_id res chain seq x y z
N MET A 1 -45.53 2.56 -38.33
CA MET A 1 -44.12 2.22 -38.04
C MET A 1 -43.65 3.17 -36.96
N THR A 2 -43.36 2.63 -35.78
CA THR A 2 -43.24 3.38 -34.51
C THR A 2 -41.76 3.48 -34.14
N THR A 3 -41.23 4.68 -33.94
CA THR A 3 -39.83 4.93 -33.58
C THR A 3 -39.57 4.60 -32.11
N MET A 4 -38.61 3.72 -31.83
CA MET A 4 -38.17 3.31 -30.48
C MET A 4 -36.91 4.06 -30.05
N ASN A 5 -36.76 4.30 -28.74
CA ASN A 5 -35.55 4.82 -28.09
C ASN A 5 -34.49 3.69 -27.93
N PRO A 6 -33.17 3.98 -27.89
CA PRO A 6 -32.09 3.00 -27.66
C PRO A 6 -32.25 1.99 -26.51
N ASN A 7 -33.18 2.18 -25.56
CA ASN A 7 -33.47 1.20 -24.49
C ASN A 7 -34.78 0.39 -24.68
N GLY A 8 -35.41 0.42 -25.86
CA GLY A 8 -36.50 -0.51 -26.22
C GLY A 8 -37.87 -0.24 -25.58
N ALA A 9 -38.11 0.93 -24.98
CA ALA A 9 -39.43 1.34 -24.47
C ALA A 9 -40.18 2.26 -25.46
N PRO A 10 -41.52 2.14 -25.59
CA PRO A 10 -42.33 3.07 -26.38
C PRO A 10 -42.42 4.46 -25.72
N PHE A 11 -42.33 5.53 -26.53
CA PHE A 11 -42.51 6.90 -26.05
C PHE A 11 -43.95 7.13 -25.54
N SER A 12 -44.08 7.69 -24.34
CA SER A 12 -45.36 8.06 -23.73
C SER A 12 -45.88 9.40 -24.30
N PRO A 13 -47.21 9.63 -24.44
CA PRO A 13 -47.76 10.69 -25.31
C PRO A 13 -47.82 12.12 -24.73
N ASP A 14 -47.36 12.37 -23.50
CA ASP A 14 -47.75 13.57 -22.75
C ASP A 14 -46.72 14.71 -22.63
N GLU A 15 -45.82 14.88 -23.60
CA GLU A 15 -44.94 16.07 -23.64
C GLU A 15 -45.03 16.84 -24.98
N GLN A 16 -46.21 16.83 -25.59
CA GLN A 16 -46.63 17.82 -26.60
C GLN A 16 -47.47 18.90 -25.93
N THR A 17 -46.84 19.87 -25.25
CA THR A 17 -47.43 21.22 -25.09
C THR A 17 -46.44 22.14 -24.38
N ARG A 18 -45.62 22.85 -25.16
CA ARG A 18 -45.19 24.19 -24.74
C ARG A 18 -45.07 25.12 -25.95
N PRO A 19 -45.76 26.28 -25.94
CA PRO A 19 -45.87 27.16 -27.09
C PRO A 19 -44.62 28.05 -27.26
N THR A 20 -44.15 28.16 -28.50
CA THR A 20 -43.30 29.25 -29.00
C THR A 20 -44.05 30.58 -29.04
N PRO A 21 -43.38 31.70 -28.74
CA PRO A 21 -43.73 32.97 -29.36
C PRO A 21 -42.54 33.60 -30.12
N SER A 22 -42.75 33.69 -31.44
CA SER A 22 -42.58 34.88 -32.29
C SER A 22 -41.27 35.69 -32.25
N SER A 23 -40.53 35.63 -33.37
CA SER A 23 -39.69 36.70 -33.88
C SER A 23 -40.50 37.97 -34.20
N PRO A 24 -39.82 39.12 -34.26
CA PRO A 24 -39.96 39.97 -35.44
C PRO A 24 -38.61 40.47 -35.98
N PHE A 25 -38.39 40.27 -37.29
CA PHE A 25 -37.37 40.98 -38.07
C PHE A 25 -37.88 42.38 -38.47
N PRO A 26 -36.97 43.36 -38.62
CA PRO A 26 -36.99 44.23 -39.80
C PRO A 26 -35.58 44.40 -40.46
N PRO A 27 -35.50 45.04 -41.65
CA PRO A 27 -34.60 44.68 -42.77
C PRO A 27 -33.24 45.43 -42.82
N PRO A 28 -32.35 45.15 -43.81
CA PRO A 28 -30.96 45.62 -43.81
C PRO A 28 -30.74 46.93 -44.58
N THR A 29 -29.81 47.75 -44.09
CA THR A 29 -29.17 48.85 -44.84
C THR A 29 -27.69 48.92 -44.45
N GLY A 30 -26.78 48.66 -45.40
CA GLY A 30 -25.32 48.81 -45.22
C GLY A 30 -24.87 50.28 -45.35
N PRO A 31 -23.66 50.55 -45.87
CA PRO A 31 -22.36 49.98 -45.56
C PRO A 31 -21.48 51.03 -44.82
N GLY A 32 -20.58 50.59 -43.94
CA GLY A 32 -19.69 51.52 -43.26
C GLY A 32 -18.58 50.79 -42.50
N SER A 33 -17.49 50.48 -43.19
CA SER A 33 -16.21 50.26 -42.54
C SER A 33 -15.71 51.58 -41.94
N PRO A 34 -15.15 51.55 -40.74
CA PRO A 34 -13.88 52.25 -40.55
C PRO A 34 -12.82 51.37 -39.87
N VAL A 35 -11.66 51.36 -40.52
CA VAL A 35 -10.33 51.54 -39.92
C VAL A 35 -9.95 50.62 -38.76
N THR A 36 -9.15 49.62 -39.12
CA THR A 36 -8.25 48.87 -38.26
C THR A 36 -7.38 49.83 -37.44
N ALA A 37 -7.50 49.79 -36.11
CA ALA A 37 -6.47 50.27 -35.19
C ALA A 37 -5.70 49.07 -34.63
N PRO A 38 -4.35 49.09 -34.59
CA PRO A 38 -3.57 48.00 -34.01
C PRO A 38 -3.54 48.14 -32.48
N GLY A 39 -4.48 47.47 -31.81
CA GLY A 39 -4.49 47.33 -30.35
C GLY A 39 -3.52 46.23 -29.90
N SER A 40 -2.29 46.65 -29.58
CA SER A 40 -1.37 46.05 -28.59
C SER A 40 -1.51 44.55 -28.30
N GLN A 41 -0.59 43.73 -28.82
CA GLN A 41 -0.32 42.40 -28.26
C GLN A 41 0.18 42.54 -26.80
N PRO A 42 -0.50 41.95 -25.80
CA PRO A 42 0.12 41.78 -24.50
C PRO A 42 1.17 40.68 -24.63
N ARG A 43 2.43 41.10 -24.51
CA ARG A 43 3.61 40.28 -24.31
C ARG A 43 3.49 39.57 -22.93
N ARG A 44 2.62 38.56 -22.84
CA ARG A 44 2.50 37.63 -21.69
C ARG A 44 3.18 36.33 -22.08
N GLY A 45 4.22 35.84 -21.42
CA GLY A 45 4.93 36.32 -20.25
C GLY A 45 5.88 35.17 -19.93
N ARG A 46 7.19 35.39 -20.10
CA ARG A 46 8.23 34.45 -19.64
C ARG A 46 8.11 34.14 -18.13
N GLY A 47 7.30 34.90 -17.40
CA GLY A 47 6.92 34.64 -16.01
C GLY A 47 6.03 33.41 -15.79
N GLY A 48 5.26 32.94 -16.78
CA GLY A 48 4.42 31.73 -16.64
C GLY A 48 5.25 30.44 -16.56
N LEU A 49 6.32 30.36 -17.36
CA LEU A 49 7.27 29.24 -17.32
C LEU A 49 8.12 29.25 -16.04
N LEU A 50 8.51 30.44 -15.56
CA LEU A 50 9.25 30.57 -14.31
C LEU A 50 8.38 30.17 -13.10
N LEU A 51 7.12 30.59 -13.04
CA LEU A 51 6.19 30.20 -11.97
C LEU A 51 5.83 28.72 -12.01
N ALA A 52 5.65 28.13 -13.19
CA ALA A 52 5.44 26.70 -13.34
C ALA A 52 6.67 25.89 -12.89
N SER A 53 7.88 26.35 -13.24
CA SER A 53 9.13 25.71 -12.79
C SER A 53 9.37 25.83 -11.28
N LEU A 54 9.00 26.96 -10.68
CA LEU A 54 9.06 27.18 -9.23
C LEU A 54 8.04 26.30 -8.49
N GLY A 55 6.83 26.15 -9.04
CA GLY A 55 5.81 25.25 -8.50
C GLY A 55 6.24 23.78 -8.58
N ALA A 56 6.79 23.35 -9.72
CA ALA A 56 7.31 21.99 -9.87
C ALA A 56 8.52 21.72 -8.95
N LEU A 57 9.43 22.69 -8.81
CA LEU A 57 10.58 22.57 -7.90
C LEU A 57 10.14 22.53 -6.44
N ALA A 58 9.18 23.37 -6.04
CA ALA A 58 8.62 23.35 -4.69
C ALA A 58 7.88 22.03 -4.40
N MET A 59 7.16 21.49 -5.38
CA MET A 59 6.48 20.20 -5.27
C MET A 59 7.49 19.04 -5.17
N LEU A 60 8.56 19.05 -5.97
CA LEU A 60 9.66 18.08 -5.87
C LEU A 60 10.40 18.18 -4.53
N LEU A 61 10.61 19.39 -4.00
CA LEU A 61 11.18 19.61 -2.68
C LEU A 61 10.24 19.12 -1.56
N LEU A 62 8.93 19.29 -1.71
CA LEU A 62 7.95 18.77 -0.76
C LEU A 62 7.87 17.24 -0.82
N ILE A 63 7.90 16.64 -2.00
CA ILE A 63 7.97 15.17 -2.17
C ILE A 63 9.27 14.63 -1.58
N GLY A 64 10.41 15.26 -1.88
CA GLY A 64 11.70 14.88 -1.30
C GLY A 64 11.74 15.08 0.21
N LEU A 65 11.13 16.14 0.74
CA LEU A 65 11.00 16.36 2.17
C LEU A 65 10.12 15.30 2.81
N VAL A 66 8.99 14.94 2.19
CA VAL A 66 8.12 13.85 2.64
C VAL A 66 8.89 12.52 2.65
N ALA A 67 9.61 12.19 1.58
CA ALA A 67 10.45 10.99 1.49
C ALA A 67 11.51 10.94 2.61
N VAL A 68 12.22 12.05 2.83
CA VAL A 68 13.22 12.19 3.90
C VAL A 68 12.59 12.09 5.29
N THR A 69 11.40 12.69 5.50
CA THR A 69 10.68 12.63 6.78
C THR A 69 10.11 11.24 7.07
N LEU A 70 9.76 10.47 6.05
CA LEU A 70 9.24 9.12 6.18
C LEU A 70 10.36 8.06 6.28
N GLY A 71 11.64 8.48 6.24
CA GLY A 71 12.77 7.55 6.29
C GLY A 71 12.86 6.62 5.08
N LEU A 72 12.13 6.93 4.01
CA LEU A 72 12.13 6.18 2.76
C LEU A 72 13.50 6.42 2.09
N GLY A 73 14.36 5.40 2.06
CA GLY A 73 15.68 5.46 1.43
C GLY A 73 16.89 5.47 2.36
N LYS A 74 16.72 5.23 3.67
CA LYS A 74 17.88 4.81 4.49
C LYS A 74 18.17 3.33 4.23
N ASP A 75 19.42 3.03 3.85
CA ASP A 75 19.94 1.67 3.91
C ASP A 75 19.62 1.09 5.29
N PRO A 76 19.10 -0.15 5.37
CA PRO A 76 18.98 -0.81 6.65
C PRO A 76 20.39 -0.88 7.25
N ASP A 77 20.54 -0.32 8.45
CA ASP A 77 21.68 -0.68 9.30
C ASP A 77 21.72 -2.22 9.34
N PRO A 78 22.89 -2.87 9.13
CA PRO A 78 22.99 -4.30 9.29
C PRO A 78 22.39 -4.64 10.65
N GLY A 79 21.30 -5.40 10.64
CA GLY A 79 20.45 -5.62 11.80
C GLY A 79 21.28 -5.96 13.02
N SER A 80 20.93 -5.36 14.15
CA SER A 80 21.56 -5.64 15.44
C SER A 80 21.81 -7.14 15.58
N PRO A 81 23.02 -7.55 16.01
CA PRO A 81 23.33 -8.97 16.19
C PRO A 81 22.29 -9.62 17.10
N PRO A 82 21.94 -10.90 16.86
CA PRO A 82 20.84 -11.55 17.56
C PRO A 82 21.06 -11.49 19.09
N ALA A 83 19.99 -11.15 19.80
CA ALA A 83 19.92 -11.27 21.24
C ALA A 83 19.93 -12.76 21.60
N ASP A 84 20.97 -13.19 22.35
CA ASP A 84 21.27 -14.54 22.82
C ASP A 84 21.19 -15.68 21.76
N PRO A 85 21.94 -16.79 21.92
CA PRO A 85 21.76 -17.94 21.05
C PRO A 85 20.35 -18.49 21.26
N VAL A 86 19.50 -18.38 20.24
CA VAL A 86 18.21 -19.08 20.21
C VAL A 86 18.49 -20.57 20.19
N THR A 87 18.35 -21.22 21.34
CA THR A 87 18.22 -22.67 21.43
C THR A 87 16.83 -23.04 20.91
N GLY A 88 16.75 -23.41 19.64
CA GLY A 88 15.55 -24.03 19.07
C GLY A 88 15.19 -25.32 19.80
N GLU A 89 13.91 -25.70 19.75
CA GLU A 89 13.49 -26.97 20.33
C GLU A 89 14.12 -28.16 19.59
N PRO A 90 14.25 -29.32 20.25
CA PRO A 90 14.73 -30.53 19.60
C PRO A 90 13.95 -30.83 18.31
N GLY A 91 14.66 -30.92 17.19
CA GLY A 91 14.08 -31.17 15.87
C GLY A 91 13.95 -29.94 14.96
N TRP A 92 14.27 -28.74 15.44
CA TRP A 92 14.34 -27.55 14.56
C TRP A 92 15.63 -27.56 13.75
N ASP A 93 15.52 -27.32 12.44
CA ASP A 93 16.68 -27.09 11.57
C ASP A 93 16.98 -25.59 11.53
N LEU A 94 17.58 -25.09 12.61
CA LEU A 94 17.89 -23.66 12.78
C LEU A 94 18.77 -23.10 11.66
N ALA A 95 19.64 -23.93 11.08
CA ALA A 95 20.51 -23.52 9.99
C ALA A 95 19.69 -23.30 8.71
N ALA A 96 18.81 -24.24 8.34
CA ALA A 96 17.93 -24.08 7.19
C ALA A 96 16.91 -22.94 7.40
N GLU A 97 16.38 -22.77 8.61
CA GLU A 97 15.47 -21.68 8.98
C GLU A 97 16.16 -20.32 8.83
N THR A 98 17.37 -20.18 9.39
CA THR A 98 18.17 -18.95 9.27
C THR A 98 18.51 -18.65 7.82
N ALA A 99 18.94 -19.66 7.05
CA ALA A 99 19.24 -19.49 5.64
C ALA A 99 18.00 -19.06 4.84
N LEU A 100 16.82 -19.60 5.15
CA LEU A 100 15.57 -19.21 4.51
C LEU A 100 15.13 -17.79 4.90
N ALA A 101 15.19 -17.43 6.19
CA ALA A 101 14.82 -16.10 6.69
C ALA A 101 15.70 -15.02 6.08
N THR A 102 17.01 -15.21 6.10
CA THR A 102 18.00 -14.20 5.70
C THR A 102 18.30 -14.18 4.20
N ARG A 103 17.74 -15.13 3.42
CA ARG A 103 17.97 -15.17 1.96
C ARG A 103 17.68 -13.79 1.35
N PRO A 104 18.60 -13.19 0.59
CA PRO A 104 18.40 -11.84 0.05
C PRO A 104 17.16 -11.74 -0.84
N MET A 105 16.62 -10.53 -0.93
CA MET A 105 15.51 -10.17 -1.81
C MET A 105 15.94 -9.01 -2.73
N PRO A 106 15.36 -8.90 -3.94
CA PRO A 106 15.63 -7.77 -4.82
C PRO A 106 15.40 -6.43 -4.09
N GLN A 107 16.22 -5.44 -4.41
CA GLN A 107 15.97 -4.06 -4.01
C GLN A 107 15.31 -3.34 -5.18
N LEU A 108 14.27 -2.56 -4.87
CA LEU A 108 13.54 -1.78 -5.86
C LEU A 108 13.75 -0.29 -5.63
N PRO A 109 13.68 0.54 -6.68
CA PRO A 109 13.66 1.98 -6.50
C PRO A 109 12.42 2.40 -5.70
N GLU A 110 12.54 3.48 -4.92
CA GLU A 110 11.44 4.00 -4.09
C GLU A 110 10.16 4.26 -4.90
N ALA A 111 10.29 4.74 -6.14
CA ALA A 111 9.18 4.98 -7.05
C ALA A 111 8.31 3.74 -7.32
N ALA A 112 8.86 2.52 -7.16
CA ALA A 112 8.11 1.28 -7.31
C ALA A 112 7.03 1.11 -6.23
N ALA A 113 7.16 1.77 -5.08
CA ALA A 113 6.19 1.70 -3.99
C ALA A 113 4.98 2.64 -4.19
N PHE A 114 4.92 3.41 -5.27
CA PHE A 114 3.84 4.37 -5.54
C PHE A 114 2.94 3.89 -6.69
N PRO A 115 1.68 4.36 -6.76
CA PRO A 115 0.76 4.01 -7.85
C PRO A 115 1.37 4.24 -9.24
N HIS A 116 1.43 3.18 -10.05
CA HIS A 116 1.86 3.23 -11.45
C HIS A 116 1.22 2.11 -12.27
N ALA A 117 1.69 1.95 -13.52
CA ALA A 117 1.11 1.02 -14.47
C ALA A 117 1.04 -0.42 -13.93
N LEU A 118 -0.14 -1.03 -14.04
CA LEU A 118 -0.32 -2.45 -13.73
C LEU A 118 0.28 -3.32 -14.84
N SER A 119 0.75 -4.50 -14.45
CA SER A 119 1.24 -5.49 -15.40
C SER A 119 0.13 -5.93 -16.35
N THR A 120 0.52 -6.17 -17.60
CA THR A 120 -0.33 -6.85 -18.60
C THR A 120 -0.11 -8.36 -18.62
N ARG A 121 0.83 -8.88 -17.81
CA ARG A 121 1.10 -10.31 -17.70
C ARG A 121 0.01 -11.00 -16.89
N THR A 122 -0.32 -12.22 -17.28
CA THR A 122 -1.13 -13.10 -16.43
C THR A 122 -0.24 -13.64 -15.30
N PRO A 123 -0.59 -13.42 -14.03
CA PRO A 123 0.14 -14.01 -12.90
C PRO A 123 0.14 -15.54 -13.01
N PRO A 124 1.23 -16.22 -12.64
CA PRO A 124 1.33 -17.67 -12.79
C PRO A 124 0.38 -18.43 -11.85
N ALA A 125 -0.08 -17.79 -10.78
CA ALA A 125 -1.02 -18.33 -9.82
C ALA A 125 -1.71 -17.21 -9.02
N LEU A 126 -2.68 -17.60 -8.20
CA LEU A 126 -3.32 -16.79 -7.17
C LEU A 126 -3.13 -17.50 -5.82
N ILE A 127 -3.02 -16.72 -4.73
CA ILE A 127 -3.00 -17.28 -3.38
C ILE A 127 -4.33 -16.98 -2.70
N THR A 128 -5.06 -18.03 -2.32
CA THR A 128 -6.27 -17.90 -1.50
C THR A 128 -5.87 -17.90 -0.03
N LEU A 129 -6.16 -16.82 0.69
CA LEU A 129 -5.93 -16.78 2.13
C LEU A 129 -7.02 -17.58 2.85
N PRO A 130 -6.68 -18.58 3.68
CA PRO A 130 -7.68 -19.30 4.45
C PRO A 130 -8.31 -18.38 5.51
N PRO A 131 -9.58 -18.61 5.89
CA PRO A 131 -10.20 -17.88 6.98
C PRO A 131 -9.55 -18.26 8.33
N ALA A 132 -9.61 -17.34 9.29
CA ALA A 132 -9.19 -17.58 10.66
C ALA A 132 -10.15 -18.55 11.37
N GLY A 133 -9.59 -19.45 12.19
CA GLY A 133 -10.37 -20.32 13.08
C GLY A 133 -10.77 -19.64 14.39
N GLY A 134 -10.14 -18.51 14.72
CA GLY A 134 -10.31 -17.84 16.00
C GLY A 134 -9.85 -16.39 16.01
N ARG A 135 -9.71 -15.85 17.21
CA ARG A 135 -9.17 -14.52 17.48
C ARG A 135 -8.41 -14.54 18.80
N ASN A 136 -7.16 -14.08 18.80
CA ASN A 136 -6.51 -13.63 20.03
C ASN A 136 -7.06 -12.23 20.35
N GLY A 137 -7.05 -11.76 21.59
CA GLY A 137 -7.74 -10.50 21.97
C GLY A 137 -7.40 -9.24 21.15
N VAL A 138 -6.43 -9.31 20.23
CA VAL A 138 -5.99 -8.24 19.32
C VAL A 138 -6.43 -8.49 17.88
N LEU A 139 -6.19 -9.68 17.31
CA LEU A 139 -6.32 -9.97 15.88
C LEU A 139 -6.87 -11.37 15.60
N ALA A 140 -7.39 -11.60 14.39
CA ALA A 140 -7.83 -12.95 14.00
C ALA A 140 -6.64 -13.92 13.95
N ASP A 141 -6.81 -15.13 14.48
CA ASP A 141 -5.73 -16.11 14.65
C ASP A 141 -6.19 -17.54 14.30
N GLN A 142 -5.38 -18.54 14.64
CA GLN A 142 -5.71 -19.96 14.40
C GLN A 142 -5.97 -20.26 12.93
N PHE A 143 -5.18 -19.64 12.04
CA PHE A 143 -5.14 -20.01 10.63
C PHE A 143 -4.62 -21.45 10.48
N PRO A 144 -4.99 -22.20 9.42
CA PRO A 144 -4.54 -23.57 9.22
C PRO A 144 -3.01 -23.72 9.19
N PRO A 145 -2.46 -24.90 9.54
CA PRO A 145 -1.02 -25.19 9.49
C PRO A 145 -0.52 -25.39 8.05
N THR A 146 -0.69 -24.37 7.20
CA THR A 146 -0.19 -24.33 5.82
C THR A 146 0.58 -23.02 5.59
N PRO A 147 1.44 -22.94 4.56
CA PRO A 147 2.14 -21.71 4.23
C PRO A 147 1.19 -20.53 3.94
N GLU A 148 0.02 -20.80 3.35
CA GLU A 148 -1.04 -19.80 3.13
C GLU A 148 -1.67 -19.35 4.45
N GLY A 149 -1.79 -20.24 5.44
CA GLY A 149 -2.19 -19.88 6.80
C GLY A 149 -1.18 -18.98 7.50
N ALA A 150 0.13 -19.22 7.29
CA ALA A 150 1.18 -18.33 7.79
C ALA A 150 1.06 -16.95 7.12
N LEU A 151 0.88 -16.91 5.80
CA LEU A 151 0.69 -15.66 5.05
C LEU A 151 -0.59 -14.93 5.47
N ALA A 152 -1.68 -15.64 5.75
CA ALA A 152 -2.92 -15.06 6.27
C ALA A 152 -2.72 -14.46 7.68
N GLN A 153 -1.97 -15.14 8.55
CA GLN A 153 -1.59 -14.62 9.86
C GLN A 153 -0.79 -13.31 9.73
N LEU A 154 0.16 -13.24 8.79
CA LEU A 154 0.94 -12.03 8.53
C LEU A 154 0.06 -10.92 7.97
N ALA A 155 -0.78 -11.21 6.97
CA ALA A 155 -1.68 -10.23 6.37
C ALA A 155 -2.62 -9.60 7.42
N GLU A 156 -3.13 -10.40 8.36
CA GLU A 156 -3.96 -9.91 9.46
C GLU A 156 -3.16 -9.07 10.47
N LEU A 157 -1.93 -9.47 10.82
CA LEU A 157 -1.03 -8.63 11.64
C LEU A 157 -0.81 -7.27 10.99
N THR A 158 -0.43 -7.24 9.71
CA THR A 158 -0.13 -5.98 9.02
C THR A 158 -1.38 -5.10 8.89
N ARG A 159 -2.54 -5.70 8.59
CA ARG A 159 -3.83 -5.00 8.50
C ARG A 159 -4.24 -4.35 9.82
N VAL A 160 -4.14 -5.09 10.93
CA VAL A 160 -4.51 -4.59 12.27
C VAL A 160 -3.45 -3.62 12.79
N GLY A 161 -2.18 -3.95 12.63
CA GLY A 161 -1.06 -3.20 13.18
C GLY A 161 -0.86 -1.82 12.55
N LEU A 162 -1.17 -1.67 11.26
CA LEU A 162 -1.07 -0.36 10.57
C LEU A 162 -2.32 0.52 10.76
N GLN A 163 -3.38 -0.01 11.37
CA GLN A 163 -4.62 0.75 11.55
C GLN A 163 -4.38 1.99 12.43
N GLY A 164 -4.70 3.17 11.87
CA GLY A 164 -4.58 4.45 12.59
C GLY A 164 -3.16 5.00 12.72
N ALA A 165 -2.18 4.43 12.00
CA ALA A 165 -0.79 4.88 11.98
C ALA A 165 -0.17 5.03 13.37
N ASP A 166 -0.48 4.12 14.30
CA ASP A 166 0.02 4.13 15.67
C ASP A 166 1.12 3.07 15.85
N PRO A 167 2.39 3.47 16.08
CA PRO A 167 3.47 2.52 16.36
C PRO A 167 3.13 1.53 17.49
N LYS A 168 2.40 1.97 18.52
CA LYS A 168 2.05 1.12 19.65
C LYS A 168 0.99 0.08 19.30
N ALA A 169 0.07 0.40 18.40
CA ALA A 169 -0.89 -0.56 17.88
C ALA A 169 -0.19 -1.67 17.07
N TYR A 170 0.82 -1.30 16.27
CA TYR A 170 1.65 -2.27 15.57
C TYR A 170 2.42 -3.17 16.53
N GLU A 171 3.06 -2.60 17.55
CA GLU A 171 3.77 -3.36 18.59
C GLU A 171 2.84 -4.33 19.32
N LEU A 172 1.62 -3.91 19.68
CA LEU A 172 0.63 -4.77 20.31
C LEU A 172 0.22 -5.94 19.40
N ALA A 173 -0.04 -5.68 18.12
CA ALA A 173 -0.38 -6.71 17.13
C ALA A 173 0.77 -7.71 16.95
N TYR A 174 2.00 -7.22 16.79
CA TYR A 174 3.21 -8.03 16.66
C TYR A 174 3.42 -8.91 17.90
N ALA A 175 3.41 -8.31 19.10
CA ALA A 175 3.60 -9.02 20.36
C ALA A 175 2.54 -10.11 20.59
N SER A 176 1.30 -9.91 20.11
CA SER A 176 0.20 -10.87 20.28
C SER A 176 0.44 -12.24 19.60
N ILE A 177 1.34 -12.28 18.62
CA ILE A 177 1.71 -13.52 17.91
C ILE A 177 3.23 -13.77 17.94
N THR A 178 3.98 -13.15 18.84
CA THR A 178 5.43 -13.32 18.89
C THR A 178 5.83 -14.46 19.82
N ALA A 179 6.67 -15.39 19.35
CA ALA A 179 7.23 -16.44 20.19
C ALA A 179 8.41 -15.92 21.04
N PRO A 180 8.68 -16.51 22.21
CA PRO A 180 9.88 -16.19 22.98
C PRO A 180 11.17 -16.37 22.16
N GLY A 181 12.06 -15.38 22.17
CA GLY A 181 13.32 -15.41 21.40
C GLY A 181 13.18 -14.99 19.93
N ALA A 182 12.01 -14.51 19.52
CA ALA A 182 11.83 -13.85 18.22
C ALA A 182 12.47 -12.46 18.19
N PRO A 183 12.78 -11.93 16.99
CA PRO A 183 13.25 -10.57 16.82
C PRO A 183 12.29 -9.54 17.44
N GLY A 184 12.86 -8.46 17.98
CA GLY A 184 12.09 -7.30 18.42
C GLY A 184 11.31 -6.66 17.27
N VAL A 185 10.22 -5.96 17.60
CA VAL A 185 9.37 -5.28 16.61
C VAL A 185 10.12 -4.20 15.80
N ASP A 186 11.20 -3.67 16.36
CA ASP A 186 12.13 -2.73 15.71
C ASP A 186 12.89 -3.34 14.53
N SER A 187 12.95 -4.67 14.42
CA SER A 187 13.43 -5.36 13.22
C SER A 187 12.51 -5.22 12.01
N THR A 188 11.24 -4.85 12.22
CA THR A 188 10.25 -4.70 11.14
C THR A 188 10.32 -3.32 10.47
N GLY A 189 10.28 -3.29 9.14
CA GLY A 189 10.31 -2.03 8.38
C GLY A 189 9.08 -1.16 8.63
N MET A 190 7.90 -1.77 8.79
CA MET A 190 6.65 -1.05 9.03
C MET A 190 6.62 -0.33 10.37
N HIS A 191 7.04 -0.98 11.46
CA HIS A 191 7.12 -0.31 12.76
C HIS A 191 8.10 0.86 12.74
N ARG A 192 9.30 0.67 12.16
CA ARG A 192 10.28 1.78 12.02
C ARG A 192 9.71 2.95 11.22
N THR A 193 9.02 2.66 10.10
CA THR A 193 8.37 3.69 9.27
C THR A 193 7.33 4.48 10.06
N LEU A 194 6.50 3.81 10.86
CA LEU A 194 5.52 4.49 11.72
C LEU A 194 6.19 5.39 12.76
N VAL A 195 7.24 4.90 13.43
CA VAL A 195 8.01 5.67 14.43
C VAL A 195 8.65 6.89 13.78
N ASP A 196 9.30 6.72 12.63
CA ASP A 196 9.98 7.80 11.92
C ASP A 196 8.99 8.84 11.40
N ALA A 197 7.85 8.41 10.84
CA ALA A 197 6.78 9.31 10.41
C ALA A 197 6.22 10.15 11.58
N ARG A 198 5.93 9.53 12.73
CA ARG A 198 5.47 10.23 13.94
C ARG A 198 6.54 11.22 14.42
N ARG A 199 7.82 10.83 14.41
CA ARG A 199 8.94 11.66 14.84
C ARG A 199 9.09 12.88 13.95
N ALA A 200 9.09 12.68 12.63
CA ALA A 200 9.27 13.76 11.68
C ALA A 200 8.09 14.74 11.67
N GLY A 201 6.87 14.23 11.86
CA GLY A 201 5.66 15.04 12.05
C GLY A 201 5.57 15.73 13.42
N ARG A 202 6.50 15.46 14.34
CA ARG A 202 6.45 15.90 15.76
C ARG A 202 5.12 15.56 16.43
N LEU A 203 4.58 14.39 16.09
CA LEU A 203 3.32 13.89 16.60
C LEU A 203 3.56 13.10 17.89
N PRO A 204 2.52 12.91 18.74
CA PRO A 204 2.58 11.93 19.81
C PRO A 204 2.99 10.55 19.28
N MET A 205 3.89 9.86 20.00
CA MET A 205 4.38 8.53 19.61
C MET A 205 3.34 7.42 19.76
N GLU A 206 2.27 7.69 20.52
CA GLU A 206 1.25 6.71 20.88
C GLU A 206 -0.14 7.30 20.68
N GLY A 207 -1.11 6.43 20.39
CA GLY A 207 -2.51 6.76 20.34
C GLY A 207 -2.99 7.27 18.99
N ALA A 208 -4.32 7.23 18.86
CA ALA A 208 -5.05 7.72 17.70
C ALA A 208 -4.94 9.24 17.58
N LEU A 209 -4.86 9.75 16.35
CA LEU A 209 -4.83 11.16 16.05
C LEU A 209 -6.05 11.53 15.19
N THR A 210 -6.73 12.63 15.52
CA THR A 210 -7.97 13.03 14.85
C THR A 210 -7.81 13.28 13.35
N ASN A 211 -6.63 13.77 12.92
CA ASN A 211 -6.34 14.15 11.54
C ASN A 211 -5.34 13.24 10.84
N LEU A 212 -5.09 12.04 11.39
CA LEU A 212 -4.26 11.03 10.77
C LEU A 212 -4.98 9.68 10.82
N SER A 213 -5.30 9.13 9.66
CA SER A 213 -5.74 7.75 9.53
C SER A 213 -4.82 7.00 8.59
N MET A 214 -4.73 5.70 8.81
CA MET A 214 -4.01 4.78 7.93
C MET A 214 -4.75 3.45 7.91
N THR A 215 -4.89 2.88 6.72
CA THR A 215 -5.40 1.53 6.51
C THR A 215 -4.46 0.76 5.61
N PHE A 216 -4.46 -0.56 5.76
CA PHE A 216 -3.72 -1.46 4.89
C PHE A 216 -4.68 -2.49 4.28
N THR A 217 -4.66 -2.59 2.95
CA THR A 217 -5.45 -3.56 2.20
C THR A 217 -4.48 -4.58 1.60
N PRO A 218 -4.39 -5.82 2.13
CA PRO A 218 -3.54 -6.85 1.56
C PRO A 218 -3.96 -7.16 0.12
N MET A 219 -3.01 -7.10 -0.83
CA MET A 219 -3.31 -7.30 -2.26
C MET A 219 -2.49 -8.39 -2.92
N ALA A 220 -1.23 -8.57 -2.51
CA ALA A 220 -0.38 -9.63 -3.02
C ALA A 220 0.47 -10.24 -1.91
N GLY A 221 0.82 -11.51 -2.07
CA GLY A 221 1.60 -12.27 -1.10
C GLY A 221 2.68 -13.10 -1.76
N LEU A 222 3.71 -13.40 -1.00
CA LEU A 222 4.84 -14.21 -1.41
C LEU A 222 5.16 -15.20 -0.29
N ILE A 223 5.13 -16.49 -0.62
CA ILE A 223 5.68 -17.54 0.23
C ILE A 223 7.11 -17.76 -0.26
N LYS A 224 8.09 -17.19 0.47
CA LYS A 224 9.51 -17.29 0.12
C LYS A 224 10.00 -18.75 0.17
N GLY A 225 9.42 -19.52 1.06
CA GLY A 225 9.62 -20.96 1.19
C GLY A 225 9.21 -21.46 2.57
N THR A 226 9.39 -22.76 2.78
CA THR A 226 9.13 -23.42 4.06
C THR A 226 10.21 -24.43 4.42
N THR A 227 10.38 -24.69 5.71
CA THR A 227 11.19 -25.77 6.27
C THR A 227 10.38 -26.53 7.32
N ASP A 228 11.01 -27.51 7.99
CA ASP A 228 10.41 -28.28 9.09
C ASP A 228 9.03 -28.89 8.74
N GLY A 229 8.94 -29.54 7.58
CA GLY A 229 7.70 -30.15 7.11
C GLY A 229 6.55 -29.16 6.87
N GLY A 230 6.86 -27.89 6.63
CA GLY A 230 5.87 -26.83 6.45
C GLY A 230 5.44 -26.14 7.74
N ARG A 231 6.07 -26.45 8.89
CA ARG A 231 5.79 -25.78 10.18
C ARG A 231 6.58 -24.50 10.37
N TYR A 232 7.55 -24.22 9.52
CA TYR A 232 8.25 -22.94 9.47
C TYR A 232 8.10 -22.37 8.06
N ALA A 233 7.69 -21.10 7.96
CA ALA A 233 7.47 -20.43 6.70
C ALA A 233 8.03 -19.00 6.77
N VAL A 234 8.67 -18.56 5.68
CA VAL A 234 8.99 -17.15 5.51
C VAL A 234 8.05 -16.60 4.46
N VAL A 235 7.26 -15.62 4.86
CA VAL A 235 6.17 -15.07 4.05
C VAL A 235 6.26 -13.56 4.03
N CYS A 236 5.82 -12.98 2.93
CA CYS A 236 5.76 -11.56 2.72
C CYS A 236 4.38 -11.17 2.21
N VAL A 237 3.87 -10.03 2.65
CA VAL A 237 2.63 -9.43 2.16
C VAL A 237 2.92 -8.02 1.68
N ILE A 238 2.33 -7.63 0.57
CA ILE A 238 2.26 -6.24 0.11
C ILE A 238 0.81 -5.86 -0.13
N GLY A 239 0.53 -4.57 0.00
CA GLY A 239 -0.81 -4.05 -0.11
C GLY A 239 -0.82 -2.55 -0.24
N GLU A 240 -2.00 -2.04 -0.55
CA GLU A 240 -2.25 -0.61 -0.55
C GLU A 240 -2.28 -0.10 0.88
N VAL A 241 -1.52 0.97 1.10
CA VAL A 241 -1.52 1.78 2.30
C VAL A 241 -2.20 3.09 1.95
N ASP A 242 -3.37 3.32 2.52
CA ASP A 242 -4.09 4.57 2.37
C ASP A 242 -3.94 5.39 3.64
N VAL A 243 -3.34 6.56 3.52
CA VAL A 243 -3.13 7.51 4.60
C VAL A 243 -3.97 8.75 4.32
N THR A 244 -4.72 9.22 5.30
CA THR A 244 -5.29 10.57 5.27
C THR A 244 -4.61 11.41 6.33
N ALA A 245 -3.84 12.41 5.92
CA ALA A 245 -3.16 13.33 6.82
C ALA A 245 -3.69 14.76 6.59
N ASN A 246 -4.30 15.36 7.63
CA ASN A 246 -4.90 16.69 7.56
C ASN A 246 -5.86 16.87 6.37
N GLY A 247 -6.66 15.84 6.07
CA GLY A 247 -7.61 15.82 4.94
C GLY A 247 -6.97 15.59 3.56
N THR A 248 -5.65 15.37 3.49
CA THR A 248 -4.96 15.02 2.24
C THR A 248 -4.79 13.51 2.15
N PRO A 249 -5.41 12.83 1.17
CA PRO A 249 -5.20 11.40 0.94
C PRO A 249 -3.87 11.16 0.23
N ILE A 250 -3.15 10.12 0.65
CA ILE A 250 -1.92 9.61 0.06
C ILE A 250 -2.05 8.09 0.00
N THR A 251 -1.83 7.51 -1.18
CA THR A 251 -1.80 6.06 -1.36
C THR A 251 -0.40 5.65 -1.78
N SER A 252 0.13 4.64 -1.11
CA SER A 252 1.40 3.99 -1.45
C SER A 252 1.28 2.49 -1.20
N THR A 253 2.35 1.75 -1.44
CA THR A 253 2.46 0.36 -1.03
C THR A 253 3.14 0.28 0.32
N GLY A 254 2.58 -0.55 1.20
CA GLY A 254 3.26 -1.07 2.38
C GLY A 254 3.50 -2.57 2.22
N GLY A 255 4.41 -3.09 3.03
CA GLY A 255 4.62 -4.53 3.06
C GLY A 255 5.38 -4.97 4.29
N ASP A 256 5.18 -6.23 4.65
CA ASP A 256 5.87 -6.87 5.75
C ASP A 256 6.37 -8.25 5.31
N CYS A 257 7.49 -8.67 5.88
CA CYS A 257 8.05 -10.01 5.70
C CYS A 257 8.42 -10.56 7.06
N GLN A 258 7.91 -11.75 7.38
CA GLN A 258 8.14 -12.38 8.67
C GLN A 258 8.48 -13.86 8.51
N ALA A 259 9.35 -14.34 9.40
CA ALA A 259 9.53 -15.76 9.65
C ALA A 259 8.48 -16.19 10.66
N LEU A 260 7.66 -17.18 10.31
CA LEU A 260 6.58 -17.67 11.14
C LEU A 260 6.78 -19.17 11.43
N ARG A 261 6.46 -19.58 12.65
CA ARG A 261 6.41 -20.98 13.06
C ARG A 261 5.02 -21.37 13.55
N TRP A 262 4.57 -22.55 13.14
CA TRP A 262 3.39 -23.19 13.70
C TRP A 262 3.72 -23.85 15.03
N ASN A 263 3.04 -23.45 16.11
CA ASN A 263 3.26 -23.99 17.45
C ASN A 263 2.31 -25.13 17.83
N GLY A 264 1.55 -25.68 16.88
CA GLY A 264 0.48 -26.64 17.13
C GLY A 264 -0.91 -26.04 17.20
N ARG A 265 -1.03 -24.71 17.36
CA ARG A 265 -2.32 -24.00 17.48
C ARG A 265 -2.43 -22.76 16.60
N THR A 266 -1.37 -21.98 16.49
CA THR A 266 -1.36 -20.76 15.68
C THR A 266 0.03 -20.53 15.08
N TRP A 267 0.07 -19.70 14.04
CA TRP A 267 1.31 -19.17 13.50
C TRP A 267 1.82 -18.04 14.39
N GLN A 268 3.12 -18.07 14.71
CA GLN A 268 3.79 -17.07 15.54
C GLN A 268 5.06 -16.58 14.88
N ILE A 269 5.48 -15.33 15.12
CA ILE A 269 6.80 -14.85 14.72
C ILE A 269 7.84 -15.77 15.35
N ALA A 270 8.64 -16.39 14.49
CA ALA A 270 9.54 -17.46 14.88
C ALA A 270 10.73 -16.90 15.68
N PRO A 271 11.23 -17.67 16.65
CA PRO A 271 12.53 -17.40 17.25
C PRO A 271 13.64 -17.45 16.21
N GLY A 272 14.69 -16.64 16.39
CA GLY A 272 15.88 -16.66 15.53
C GLY A 272 16.02 -15.43 14.65
N ALA A 273 16.52 -15.62 13.42
CA ALA A 273 16.82 -14.52 12.51
C ALA A 273 15.56 -13.84 11.99
N ALA A 274 15.59 -12.50 11.93
CA ALA A 274 14.57 -11.74 11.24
C ALA A 274 14.53 -12.09 9.74
N ALA A 275 13.34 -12.06 9.16
CA ALA A 275 13.22 -12.21 7.71
C ALA A 275 13.87 -11.02 7.01
N ALA A 276 14.60 -11.30 5.93
CA ALA A 276 15.09 -10.26 5.03
C ALA A 276 13.90 -9.43 4.52
N ALA A 277 14.07 -8.10 4.52
CA ALA A 277 13.05 -7.19 4.02
C ALA A 277 12.66 -7.55 2.58
N GLY A 278 11.36 -7.56 2.31
CA GLY A 278 10.82 -7.78 0.97
C GLY A 278 10.90 -6.52 0.12
N PRO A 279 10.91 -6.66 -1.21
CA PRO A 279 10.81 -5.54 -2.11
C PRO A 279 9.40 -4.95 -1.99
N ILE A 280 9.32 -3.63 -1.85
CA ILE A 280 8.05 -2.91 -1.83
C ILE A 280 7.77 -2.46 -3.26
N ALA A 281 6.73 -3.03 -3.87
CA ALA A 281 6.32 -2.78 -5.25
C ALA A 281 4.80 -2.58 -5.32
N TRP A 282 4.36 -1.73 -6.23
CA TRP A 282 2.94 -1.49 -6.45
C TRP A 282 2.20 -2.80 -6.77
N PRO A 283 1.17 -3.18 -5.99
CA PRO A 283 0.49 -4.46 -6.19
C PRO A 283 -0.01 -4.64 -7.62
N GLY A 284 0.34 -5.77 -8.23
CA GLY A 284 -0.02 -6.08 -9.61
C GLY A 284 0.86 -5.42 -10.69
N SER A 285 1.92 -4.70 -10.32
CA SER A 285 2.93 -4.21 -11.27
C SER A 285 3.86 -5.31 -11.76
N ASP A 286 4.70 -4.99 -12.75
CA ASP A 286 5.70 -5.95 -13.24
C ASP A 286 6.77 -6.24 -12.18
N GLU A 287 7.19 -5.23 -11.41
CA GLU A 287 8.15 -5.37 -10.32
C GLU A 287 7.61 -6.29 -9.22
N ALA A 288 6.32 -6.21 -8.90
CA ALA A 288 5.69 -7.10 -7.92
C ALA A 288 5.72 -8.56 -8.39
N LEU A 289 5.36 -8.81 -9.65
CA LEU A 289 5.40 -10.16 -10.23
C LEU A 289 6.84 -10.70 -10.35
N ASP A 290 7.80 -9.85 -10.72
CA ASP A 290 9.22 -10.23 -10.84
C ASP A 290 9.85 -10.53 -9.48
N ALA A 291 9.39 -9.85 -8.43
CA ALA A 291 9.72 -10.18 -7.05
C ALA A 291 9.06 -11.47 -6.53
N GLY A 292 8.12 -12.04 -7.30
CA GLY A 292 7.41 -13.28 -6.97
C GLY A 292 6.13 -13.08 -6.16
N TYR A 293 5.64 -11.86 -5.99
CA TYR A 293 4.34 -11.64 -5.36
C TYR A 293 3.22 -12.11 -6.27
N LEU A 294 2.27 -12.86 -5.70
CA LEU A 294 1.07 -13.34 -6.36
C LEU A 294 -0.15 -12.62 -5.80
N PRO A 295 -1.16 -12.30 -6.63
CA PRO A 295 -2.37 -11.65 -6.14
C PRO A 295 -3.08 -12.52 -5.10
N LEU A 296 -3.58 -11.86 -4.05
CA LEU A 296 -4.34 -12.47 -2.98
C LEU A 296 -5.82 -12.53 -3.36
N ARG A 297 -6.47 -13.59 -2.90
CA ARG A 297 -7.92 -13.69 -2.83
C ARG A 297 -8.31 -13.95 -1.38
N SER A 298 -9.10 -13.06 -0.80
CA SER A 298 -9.85 -13.36 0.42
C SER A 298 -11.01 -14.32 0.10
N PRO A 299 -11.42 -15.18 1.05
CA PRO A 299 -12.60 -16.02 0.92
C PRO A 299 -13.88 -15.23 0.65
#